data_AF-A0A9N9W231-F1
#
_entry.id   AF-A0A9N9W231-F1
#
_cell.length_a   1.000
_cell.length_b   1.000
_cell.length_c   1.000
_cell.angle_alpha   90.00
_cell.angle_beta   90.00
_cell.angle_gamma   90.00
#
_symmetry.space_group_name_H-M   'P 1'
#
loop_
_entity.id
_entity.type
_entity.pdbx_description
1 polymer ?
#
loop_
_entity_poly.entity_id
_entity_poly.type
_entity_poly.pdbx_seq_one_letter_code
_entity_poly.pdbx_strand_id
1 'polypeptide(L)'
;MNRSEATALQQFSPCDLHDLVPSASLDKETPELILPVTYEILVQEFQNLCINRGDKDHETFKKEHFPSISQVDMLLHLFYDRFIPALPISHHITRNVNEFWLLTLAMAAIGCQYTRTQEFESMVAPLHEFLRRGLQREMDLSQDDPQAQIHYLKALFLSQISYFYHGDMTMRRQALIHRGLLVQLAETLGLFTAETRQAHDGSDAAENNAHSQWQQWILLETKRRLGYSIWMLDLMVFYHFDIPPLMSHRVPEADLPHDGLWTAPNEHEWLELFERTRRNPPLPNAIKSIFLRKKVKPDLGEFGRILLLHGIYHEIFQVKAYFQRPLSNWIPTAQQEPSVSNLASSPSSSSELVGADQWLSETATFAAWRNAALDCVDELHWWANGVIALQSGTEHPTIHHLHFSRVVLLVPVKEILILLLSITKDAGDISHQTNPANVYMAEQEVIRWAHRDESKARLAAIHCGCVFWHLRRFSNMAFYETQSVFHATLTLWAYSYYISQTTMPRPEEPGQMSEDEEDCQGASAASLEEEDNDLDIDGIENPGFIWLDRPNDDEMVQYFVRSGRPVNMKAYISGVGDIYETKSPAKILRHGLRILESVAFAWGRDRDYVDILQKAERVMLGRGA
;
A
#
# COMPACT_ATOMS: atom_id res chain seq x y z
N MET A 1 21.50 42.71 1.41
CA MET A 1 21.41 42.24 0.02
C MET A 1 20.07 42.72 -0.55
N ASN A 2 20.04 43.15 -1.81
CA ASN A 2 19.02 44.05 -2.37
C ASN A 2 17.58 43.51 -2.38
N ARG A 3 16.63 44.43 -2.16
CA ARG A 3 15.19 44.26 -2.00
C ARG A 3 14.43 44.07 -3.33
N SER A 4 15.04 43.47 -4.35
CA SER A 4 14.46 43.36 -5.71
C SER A 4 14.39 41.93 -6.28
N GLU A 5 14.69 40.89 -5.50
CA GLU A 5 14.56 39.48 -5.95
C GLU A 5 13.43 38.71 -5.26
N ALA A 6 12.67 39.34 -4.36
CA ALA A 6 11.60 38.69 -3.58
C ALA A 6 10.24 38.59 -4.29
N THR A 7 10.14 38.93 -5.57
CA THR A 7 8.83 39.05 -6.28
C THR A 7 8.67 38.13 -7.50
N ALA A 8 9.55 37.15 -7.71
CA ALA A 8 9.50 36.26 -8.88
C ALA A 8 8.99 34.82 -8.62
N LEU A 9 8.46 34.52 -7.44
CA LEU A 9 7.98 33.16 -7.09
C LEU A 9 6.48 33.07 -6.75
N GLN A 10 5.70 34.10 -7.02
CA GLN A 10 4.24 34.08 -6.90
C GLN A 10 3.59 34.31 -8.26
N GLN A 11 3.48 33.26 -9.07
CA GLN A 11 2.43 33.07 -10.09
C GLN A 11 2.69 31.75 -10.84
N PHE A 12 2.45 30.62 -10.17
CA PHE A 12 2.12 29.39 -10.88
C PHE A 12 0.61 29.19 -10.74
N SER A 13 -0.09 29.52 -11.82
CA SER A 13 -1.49 29.15 -12.05
C SER A 13 -1.63 27.63 -11.92
N PRO A 14 -2.80 27.09 -11.50
CA PRO A 14 -3.02 25.65 -11.51
C PRO A 14 -2.91 25.18 -12.97
N CYS A 15 -1.83 24.49 -13.33
CA CYS A 15 -1.77 23.79 -14.61
C CYS A 15 -2.90 22.76 -14.62
N ASP A 16 -3.74 22.85 -15.64
CA ASP A 16 -4.77 21.87 -15.94
C ASP A 16 -4.14 20.47 -16.01
N LEU A 17 -4.47 19.63 -15.02
CA LEU A 17 -4.17 18.20 -14.99
C LEU A 17 -4.85 17.40 -16.10
N HIS A 18 -5.53 18.07 -17.04
CA HIS A 18 -6.15 17.46 -18.21
C HIS A 18 -5.13 17.09 -19.31
N ASP A 19 -3.92 17.68 -19.32
CA ASP A 19 -2.97 17.55 -20.43
C ASP A 19 -1.76 16.62 -20.16
N LEU A 20 -1.75 15.84 -19.07
CA LEU A 20 -0.66 14.88 -18.76
C LEU A 20 -0.86 13.46 -19.33
N VAL A 21 -1.72 13.29 -20.33
CA VAL A 21 -1.68 12.08 -21.17
C VAL A 21 -0.91 12.45 -22.43
N PRO A 22 0.30 11.89 -22.68
CA PRO A 22 0.92 12.04 -23.99
C PRO A 22 -0.08 11.52 -25.01
N SER A 23 -0.52 12.37 -25.94
CA SER A 23 -1.14 11.89 -27.17
C SER A 23 -0.14 10.91 -27.78
N ALA A 24 -0.48 9.63 -27.78
CA ALA A 24 0.36 8.61 -28.40
C ALA A 24 0.66 9.06 -29.82
N SER A 25 1.90 9.48 -30.07
CA SER A 25 2.39 9.77 -31.41
C SER A 25 2.46 8.44 -32.15
N LEU A 26 1.37 8.11 -32.86
CA LEU A 26 1.15 6.92 -33.67
C LEU A 26 1.99 6.90 -34.97
N ASP A 27 3.28 7.22 -34.90
CA ASP A 27 4.16 7.31 -36.09
C ASP A 27 5.38 6.36 -36.06
N LYS A 28 5.32 5.29 -35.27
CA LYS A 28 6.09 4.06 -35.52
C LYS A 28 5.12 2.89 -35.41
N GLU A 29 5.01 2.07 -36.45
CA GLU A 29 4.22 0.82 -36.41
C GLU A 29 4.68 0.00 -35.20
N THR A 30 3.89 0.05 -34.12
CA THR A 30 4.09 -0.80 -32.96
C THR A 30 3.81 -2.24 -33.41
N PRO A 31 4.72 -3.19 -33.19
CA PRO A 31 4.49 -4.56 -33.62
C PRO A 31 3.26 -5.12 -32.91
N GLU A 32 2.39 -5.79 -33.68
CA GLU A 32 1.22 -6.50 -33.18
C GLU A 32 1.66 -7.57 -32.17
N LEU A 33 1.04 -7.57 -30.99
CA LEU A 33 1.30 -8.54 -29.92
C LEU A 33 0.43 -9.79 -30.10
N ILE A 34 -0.84 -9.62 -30.48
CA ILE A 34 -1.79 -10.73 -30.61
C ILE A 34 -1.82 -11.32 -32.01
N LEU A 35 -1.77 -12.65 -32.10
CA LEU A 35 -1.90 -13.38 -33.36
C LEU A 35 -3.38 -13.62 -33.69
N PRO A 36 -3.76 -13.68 -34.98
CA PRO A 36 -5.13 -13.98 -35.41
C PRO A 36 -5.70 -15.26 -34.80
N VAL A 37 -4.88 -16.31 -34.67
CA VAL A 37 -5.30 -17.60 -34.08
C VAL A 37 -5.72 -17.45 -32.61
N THR A 38 -4.93 -16.73 -31.81
CA THR A 38 -5.25 -16.48 -30.40
C THR A 38 -6.49 -15.60 -30.27
N TYR A 39 -6.65 -14.62 -31.16
CA TYR A 39 -7.85 -13.80 -31.22
C TYR A 39 -9.11 -14.62 -31.58
N GLU A 40 -9.02 -15.53 -32.55
CA GLU A 40 -10.12 -16.43 -32.91
C GLU A 40 -10.55 -17.32 -31.73
N ILE A 41 -9.59 -17.82 -30.94
CA ILE A 41 -9.87 -18.57 -29.70
C ILE A 41 -10.63 -17.69 -28.69
N LEU A 42 -10.21 -16.43 -28.49
CA LEU A 42 -10.91 -15.49 -27.60
C LEU A 42 -12.36 -15.27 -28.03
N VAL A 43 -12.58 -15.06 -29.34
CA VAL A 43 -13.93 -14.88 -29.90
C VAL A 43 -14.77 -16.14 -29.71
N GLN A 44 -14.19 -17.33 -29.96
CA GLN A 44 -14.89 -18.60 -29.78
C GLN A 44 -15.29 -18.83 -28.32
N GLU A 45 -14.38 -18.62 -27.37
CA GLU A 45 -14.68 -18.78 -25.95
C GLU A 45 -15.64 -17.70 -25.43
N PHE A 46 -15.60 -16.48 -25.99
CA PHE A 46 -16.60 -15.46 -25.72
C PHE A 46 -18.00 -15.92 -26.16
N GLN A 47 -18.12 -16.47 -27.37
CA GLN A 47 -19.39 -17.02 -27.85
C GLN A 47 -19.88 -18.17 -26.96
N ASN A 48 -19.00 -19.06 -26.54
CA ASN A 48 -19.33 -20.21 -25.69
C ASN A 48 -19.78 -19.79 -24.28
N LEU A 49 -19.07 -18.84 -23.66
CA LEU A 49 -19.22 -18.51 -22.24
C LEU A 49 -20.15 -17.32 -21.98
N CYS A 50 -20.30 -16.41 -22.94
CA CYS A 50 -21.03 -15.16 -22.76
C CYS A 50 -22.33 -15.08 -23.56
N ILE A 51 -22.43 -15.77 -24.71
CA ILE A 51 -23.58 -15.67 -25.63
C ILE A 51 -24.41 -16.96 -25.65
N ASN A 52 -23.81 -18.07 -26.09
CA ASN A 52 -24.50 -19.34 -26.39
C ASN A 52 -24.63 -20.26 -25.17
N ARG A 53 -24.57 -19.71 -23.95
CA ARG A 53 -24.57 -20.51 -22.73
C ARG A 53 -25.95 -21.15 -22.54
N GLY A 54 -26.01 -22.49 -22.52
CA GLY A 54 -27.24 -23.26 -22.30
C GLY A 54 -27.68 -23.38 -20.83
N ASP A 55 -27.01 -22.69 -19.91
CA ASP A 55 -27.14 -22.86 -18.47
C ASP A 55 -27.73 -21.60 -17.79
N LYS A 56 -28.56 -21.78 -16.77
CA LYS A 56 -29.44 -20.74 -16.19
C LYS A 56 -28.77 -19.85 -15.12
N ASP A 57 -27.54 -20.16 -14.72
CA ASP A 57 -26.93 -19.56 -13.53
C ASP A 57 -26.36 -18.14 -13.75
N HIS A 58 -26.17 -17.71 -15.00
CA HIS A 58 -25.63 -16.38 -15.33
C HIS A 58 -26.35 -15.75 -16.53
N GLU A 59 -26.58 -14.43 -16.48
CA GLU A 59 -27.20 -13.70 -17.58
C GLU A 59 -26.32 -13.69 -18.85
N THR A 60 -26.96 -13.86 -20.00
CA THR A 60 -26.35 -13.71 -21.33
C THR A 60 -25.96 -12.26 -21.57
N PHE A 61 -24.82 -12.04 -22.23
CA PHE A 61 -24.36 -10.70 -22.55
C PHE A 61 -25.28 -10.05 -23.61
N LYS A 62 -25.64 -8.78 -23.41
CA LYS A 62 -26.49 -8.02 -24.34
C LYS A 62 -25.79 -7.66 -25.65
N LYS A 63 -24.46 -7.48 -25.62
CA LYS A 63 -23.64 -7.22 -26.80
C LYS A 63 -23.09 -8.54 -27.30
N GLU A 64 -23.43 -8.91 -28.52
CA GLU A 64 -23.03 -10.17 -29.16
C GLU A 64 -21.62 -10.11 -29.78
N HIS A 65 -21.05 -8.91 -29.90
CA HIS A 65 -19.76 -8.68 -30.56
C HIS A 65 -18.65 -8.53 -29.52
N PHE A 66 -17.60 -9.33 -29.68
CA PHE A 66 -16.34 -9.20 -28.95
C PHE A 66 -15.53 -8.00 -29.52
N PRO A 67 -14.66 -7.34 -28.72
CA PRO A 67 -13.79 -6.29 -29.22
C PRO A 67 -12.94 -6.77 -30.40
N SER A 68 -12.67 -5.88 -31.36
CA SER A 68 -11.86 -6.21 -32.54
C SER A 68 -10.42 -6.57 -32.17
N ILE A 69 -9.71 -7.28 -33.06
CA ILE A 69 -8.31 -7.66 -32.83
C ILE A 69 -7.42 -6.45 -32.55
N SER A 70 -7.62 -5.33 -33.26
CA SER A 70 -6.87 -4.08 -33.04
C SER A 70 -7.17 -3.45 -31.68
N GLN A 71 -8.41 -3.58 -31.19
CA GLN A 71 -8.75 -3.13 -29.84
C GLN A 71 -8.06 -4.01 -28.80
N VAL A 72 -8.10 -5.34 -28.95
CA VAL A 72 -7.42 -6.26 -28.03
C VAL A 72 -5.91 -6.00 -28.02
N ASP A 73 -5.30 -5.80 -29.19
CA ASP A 73 -3.87 -5.49 -29.32
C ASP A 73 -3.49 -4.21 -28.56
N MET A 74 -4.25 -3.13 -28.75
CA MET A 74 -4.09 -1.88 -28.01
C MET A 74 -4.19 -2.08 -26.49
N LEU A 75 -5.14 -2.90 -26.03
CA LEU A 75 -5.27 -3.20 -24.60
C LEU A 75 -4.05 -3.95 -24.06
N LEU A 76 -3.46 -4.86 -24.85
CA LEU A 76 -2.24 -5.56 -24.47
C LEU A 76 -1.04 -4.60 -24.39
N HIS A 77 -0.90 -3.64 -25.30
CA HIS A 77 0.14 -2.59 -25.17
C HIS A 77 -0.05 -1.79 -23.88
N LEU A 78 -1.28 -1.36 -23.58
CA LEU A 78 -1.56 -0.62 -22.34
C LEU A 78 -1.22 -1.43 -21.07
N PHE A 79 -1.45 -2.74 -21.08
CA PHE A 79 -1.00 -3.62 -19.99
C PHE A 79 0.53 -3.56 -19.81
N TYR A 80 1.29 -3.69 -20.89
CA TYR A 80 2.76 -3.64 -20.80
C TYR A 80 3.30 -2.24 -20.46
N ASP A 81 2.69 -1.19 -20.99
CA ASP A 81 3.20 0.17 -20.84
C ASP A 81 2.81 0.79 -19.49
N ARG A 82 1.66 0.40 -18.92
CA ARG A 82 1.11 1.03 -17.71
C ARG A 82 1.13 0.13 -16.47
N PHE A 83 0.87 -1.17 -16.62
CA PHE A 83 0.76 -2.08 -15.48
C PHE A 83 2.10 -2.74 -15.11
N ILE A 84 2.83 -3.26 -16.10
CA ILE A 84 4.09 -3.98 -15.85
C ILE A 84 5.17 -3.13 -15.14
N PRO A 85 5.32 -1.81 -15.40
CA PRO A 85 6.28 -0.99 -14.65
C PRO A 85 5.98 -0.95 -13.14
N ALA A 86 4.70 -0.97 -12.76
CA ALA A 86 4.29 -1.00 -11.35
C ALA A 86 4.44 -2.39 -10.71
N LEU A 87 4.40 -3.46 -11.52
CA LEU A 87 4.48 -4.84 -11.07
C LEU A 87 5.21 -5.72 -12.10
N PRO A 88 6.54 -5.89 -11.99
CA PRO A 88 7.35 -6.50 -13.04
C PRO A 88 7.27 -8.03 -13.00
N ILE A 89 6.14 -8.60 -13.42
CA ILE A 89 5.86 -10.06 -13.44
C ILE A 89 5.90 -10.68 -14.85
N SER A 90 6.23 -9.88 -15.86
CA SER A 90 6.42 -10.34 -17.24
C SER A 90 7.74 -9.79 -17.78
N HIS A 91 8.56 -10.66 -18.36
CA HIS A 91 9.81 -10.25 -18.98
C HIS A 91 9.54 -9.66 -20.36
N HIS A 92 10.30 -8.64 -20.75
CA HIS A 92 10.07 -7.88 -21.98
C HIS A 92 10.42 -8.66 -23.26
N ILE A 93 11.37 -9.60 -23.18
CA ILE A 93 11.87 -10.37 -24.34
C ILE A 93 11.09 -11.66 -24.53
N THR A 94 10.79 -12.35 -23.43
CA THR A 94 10.05 -13.62 -23.47
C THR A 94 8.55 -13.39 -23.29
N ARG A 95 8.07 -12.16 -23.55
CA ARG A 95 6.64 -11.87 -23.54
C ARG A 95 6.00 -12.59 -24.71
N ASN A 96 5.11 -13.52 -24.40
CA ASN A 96 4.28 -14.17 -25.40
C ASN A 96 2.84 -14.18 -24.89
N VAL A 97 2.05 -13.26 -25.42
CA VAL A 97 0.63 -13.15 -25.06
C VAL A 97 -0.21 -14.26 -25.69
N ASN A 98 0.34 -15.06 -26.60
CA ASN A 98 -0.40 -16.01 -27.44
C ASN A 98 -0.38 -17.46 -26.90
N GLU A 99 0.35 -17.72 -25.81
CA GLU A 99 0.51 -19.08 -25.25
C GLU A 99 -0.75 -19.60 -24.55
N PHE A 100 -1.54 -18.69 -23.98
CA PHE A 100 -2.72 -19.07 -23.20
C PHE A 100 -3.78 -17.99 -23.28
N TRP A 101 -4.89 -18.30 -23.95
CA TRP A 101 -5.95 -17.34 -24.27
C TRP A 101 -6.49 -16.62 -23.03
N LEU A 102 -6.62 -17.31 -21.90
CA LEU A 102 -7.16 -16.73 -20.68
C LEU A 102 -6.17 -15.74 -20.04
N LEU A 103 -4.86 -15.98 -20.18
CA LEU A 103 -3.86 -15.01 -19.76
C LEU A 103 -3.88 -13.77 -20.68
N THR A 104 -4.05 -13.95 -21.99
CA THR A 104 -4.27 -12.86 -22.94
C THR A 104 -5.48 -12.02 -22.52
N LEU A 105 -6.60 -12.68 -22.17
CA LEU A 105 -7.81 -12.02 -21.71
C LEU A 105 -7.57 -11.24 -20.40
N ALA A 106 -6.85 -11.82 -19.45
CA ALA A 106 -6.52 -11.16 -18.19
C ALA A 106 -5.66 -9.90 -18.40
N MET A 107 -4.68 -9.98 -19.29
CA MET A 107 -3.85 -8.84 -19.69
C MET A 107 -4.70 -7.75 -20.36
N ALA A 108 -5.56 -8.13 -21.31
CA ALA A 108 -6.45 -7.18 -21.99
C ALA A 108 -7.45 -6.54 -21.02
N ALA A 109 -8.01 -7.29 -20.06
CA ALA A 109 -8.94 -6.77 -19.06
C ALA A 109 -8.26 -5.71 -18.16
N ILE A 110 -7.03 -5.94 -17.73
CA ILE A 110 -6.24 -4.92 -17.01
C ILE A 110 -5.92 -3.73 -17.92
N GLY A 111 -5.45 -3.98 -19.14
CA GLY A 111 -5.14 -2.94 -20.12
C GLY A 111 -6.33 -2.01 -20.37
N CYS A 112 -7.55 -2.58 -20.40
CA CYS A 112 -8.79 -1.83 -20.57
C CYS A 112 -9.03 -0.80 -19.48
N GLN A 113 -8.50 -0.99 -18.27
CA GLN A 113 -8.64 -0.01 -17.20
C GLN A 113 -7.95 1.32 -17.51
N TYR A 114 -6.90 1.32 -18.34
CA TYR A 114 -6.10 2.50 -18.67
C TYR A 114 -6.65 3.32 -19.86
N THR A 115 -7.88 3.07 -20.30
CA THR A 115 -8.52 3.76 -21.43
C THR A 115 -9.65 4.72 -21.02
N ARG A 116 -9.65 5.94 -21.59
CA ARG A 116 -10.58 7.05 -21.24
C ARG A 116 -11.78 7.22 -22.17
N THR A 117 -11.80 6.52 -23.30
CA THR A 117 -12.91 6.71 -24.24
C THR A 117 -14.14 5.98 -23.74
N GLN A 118 -15.33 6.54 -23.95
CA GLN A 118 -16.60 5.90 -23.61
C GLN A 118 -16.73 4.48 -24.20
N GLU A 119 -16.16 4.24 -25.38
CA GLU A 119 -16.14 2.92 -26.02
C GLU A 119 -15.43 1.88 -25.13
N PHE A 120 -14.16 2.12 -24.80
CA PHE A 120 -13.39 1.22 -23.93
C PHE A 120 -13.89 1.17 -22.49
N GLU A 121 -14.42 2.27 -21.93
CA GLU A 121 -15.04 2.22 -20.60
C GLU A 121 -16.20 1.22 -20.54
N SER A 122 -16.98 1.11 -21.62
CA SER A 122 -18.07 0.14 -21.72
C SER A 122 -17.60 -1.32 -21.84
N MET A 123 -16.30 -1.57 -22.01
CA MET A 123 -15.71 -2.91 -22.14
C MET A 123 -15.13 -3.45 -20.83
N VAL A 124 -14.83 -2.60 -19.85
CA VAL A 124 -14.15 -3.02 -18.61
C VAL A 124 -14.93 -4.09 -17.84
N ALA A 125 -16.18 -3.79 -17.44
CA ALA A 125 -16.99 -4.77 -16.70
C ALA A 125 -17.28 -6.05 -17.51
N PRO A 126 -17.68 -5.99 -18.80
CA PRO A 126 -17.83 -7.19 -19.63
C PRO A 126 -16.56 -8.05 -19.75
N LEU A 127 -15.38 -7.44 -19.94
CA LEU A 127 -14.12 -8.19 -20.05
C LEU A 127 -13.76 -8.89 -18.74
N HIS A 128 -13.97 -8.23 -17.60
CA HIS A 128 -13.72 -8.88 -16.31
C HIS A 128 -14.74 -9.97 -15.98
N GLU A 129 -16.01 -9.82 -16.37
CA GLU A 129 -17.00 -10.90 -16.23
C GLU A 129 -16.68 -12.09 -17.15
N PHE A 130 -16.23 -11.83 -18.39
CA PHE A 130 -15.75 -12.89 -19.27
C PHE A 130 -14.53 -13.60 -18.66
N LEU A 131 -13.57 -12.85 -18.11
CA LEU A 131 -12.41 -13.40 -17.40
C LEU A 131 -12.84 -14.27 -16.22
N ARG A 132 -13.82 -13.83 -15.42
CA ARG A 132 -14.37 -14.60 -14.30
C ARG A 132 -14.93 -15.94 -14.78
N ARG A 133 -15.71 -15.95 -15.86
CA ARG A 133 -16.27 -17.18 -16.45
C ARG A 133 -15.18 -18.09 -17.02
N GLY A 134 -14.16 -17.51 -17.65
CA GLY A 134 -13.00 -18.23 -18.18
C GLY A 134 -12.19 -18.92 -17.07
N LEU A 135 -11.93 -18.21 -15.96
CA LEU A 135 -11.23 -18.78 -14.79
C LEU A 135 -11.98 -20.01 -14.23
N GLN A 136 -13.30 -19.93 -14.10
CA GLN A 136 -14.10 -21.05 -13.62
C GLN A 136 -14.02 -22.28 -14.53
N ARG A 137 -13.95 -22.06 -15.85
CA ARG A 137 -13.83 -23.14 -16.85
C ARG A 137 -12.44 -23.76 -16.89
N GLU A 138 -11.40 -22.93 -16.89
CA GLU A 138 -10.02 -23.37 -17.07
C GLU A 138 -9.41 -23.98 -15.80
N MET A 139 -10.05 -23.80 -14.64
CA MET A 139 -9.60 -24.34 -13.36
C MET A 139 -9.33 -25.86 -13.39
N ASP A 140 -10.21 -26.63 -14.04
CA ASP A 140 -10.07 -28.09 -14.15
C ASP A 140 -9.23 -28.49 -15.36
N LEU A 141 -9.34 -27.75 -16.47
CA LEU A 141 -8.66 -28.06 -17.74
C LEU A 141 -7.15 -27.83 -17.69
N SER A 142 -6.71 -26.89 -16.86
CA SER A 142 -5.28 -26.53 -16.77
C SER A 142 -4.48 -27.49 -15.88
N GLN A 143 -5.11 -28.44 -15.18
CA GLN A 143 -4.43 -29.25 -14.15
C GLN A 143 -3.40 -30.24 -14.72
N ASP A 144 -3.54 -30.67 -15.97
CA ASP A 144 -2.67 -31.71 -16.53
C ASP A 144 -1.38 -31.18 -17.18
N ASP A 145 -1.30 -29.87 -17.46
CA ASP A 145 -0.12 -29.24 -18.07
C ASP A 145 0.53 -28.21 -17.11
N PRO A 146 1.76 -28.46 -16.62
CA PRO A 146 2.48 -27.53 -15.75
C PRO A 146 2.63 -26.11 -16.31
N GLN A 147 2.76 -25.95 -17.63
CA GLN A 147 2.88 -24.62 -18.24
C GLN A 147 1.52 -23.90 -18.22
N ALA A 148 0.44 -24.59 -18.62
CA ALA A 148 -0.92 -24.09 -18.47
C ALA A 148 -1.26 -23.72 -17.01
N GLN A 149 -0.83 -24.50 -16.02
CA GLN A 149 -1.04 -24.16 -14.60
C GLN A 149 -0.41 -22.81 -14.22
N ILE A 150 0.79 -22.51 -14.71
CA ILE A 150 1.46 -21.23 -14.43
C ILE A 150 0.74 -20.09 -15.16
N HIS A 151 0.30 -20.28 -16.40
CA HIS A 151 -0.47 -19.27 -17.13
C HIS A 151 -1.83 -19.01 -16.50
N TYR A 152 -2.52 -20.05 -16.07
CA TYR A 152 -3.75 -19.97 -15.28
C TYR A 152 -3.52 -19.22 -13.98
N LEU A 153 -2.45 -19.54 -13.22
CA LEU A 153 -2.11 -18.85 -11.98
C LEU A 153 -1.85 -17.36 -12.21
N LYS A 154 -1.14 -17.00 -13.30
CA LYS A 154 -0.93 -15.60 -13.69
C LYS A 154 -2.26 -14.90 -14.02
N ALA A 155 -3.14 -15.54 -14.80
CA ALA A 155 -4.45 -14.99 -15.12
C ALA A 155 -5.31 -14.78 -13.86
N LEU A 156 -5.30 -15.76 -12.95
CA LEU A 156 -5.97 -15.69 -11.67
C LEU A 156 -5.41 -14.53 -10.82
N PHE A 157 -4.09 -14.42 -10.70
CA PHE A 157 -3.43 -13.32 -9.98
C PHE A 157 -3.82 -11.93 -10.52
N LEU A 158 -3.74 -11.74 -11.85
CA LEU A 158 -4.14 -10.49 -12.51
C LEU A 158 -5.62 -10.16 -12.26
N SER A 159 -6.50 -11.17 -12.28
CA SER A 159 -7.91 -10.99 -11.94
C SER A 159 -8.11 -10.52 -10.50
N GLN A 160 -7.33 -11.04 -9.54
CA GLN A 160 -7.46 -10.64 -8.14
C GLN A 160 -7.14 -9.16 -7.93
N ILE A 161 -6.10 -8.64 -8.60
CA ILE A 161 -5.78 -7.21 -8.54
C ILE A 161 -6.96 -6.40 -9.05
N SER A 162 -7.53 -6.80 -10.19
CA SER A 162 -8.74 -6.16 -10.72
C SER A 162 -9.89 -6.21 -9.74
N TYR A 163 -10.17 -7.37 -9.15
CA TYR A 163 -11.33 -7.51 -8.28
C TYR A 163 -11.20 -6.77 -6.95
N PHE A 164 -9.99 -6.60 -6.41
CA PHE A 164 -9.77 -5.79 -5.22
C PHE A 164 -9.80 -4.29 -5.49
N TYR A 165 -9.24 -3.84 -6.63
CA TYR A 165 -8.97 -2.42 -6.89
C TYR A 165 -9.87 -1.79 -7.95
N HIS A 166 -10.76 -2.52 -8.62
CA HIS A 166 -11.74 -1.94 -9.56
C HIS A 166 -12.77 -1.05 -8.83
N GLY A 167 -13.22 -1.52 -7.65
CA GLY A 167 -14.17 -0.84 -6.78
C GLY A 167 -15.50 -1.59 -6.59
N ASP A 168 -15.83 -2.57 -7.42
CA ASP A 168 -17.14 -3.24 -7.34
C ASP A 168 -17.18 -4.20 -6.15
N MET A 169 -18.19 -4.05 -5.30
CA MET A 169 -18.39 -4.92 -4.14
C MET A 169 -18.63 -6.38 -4.54
N THR A 170 -19.29 -6.63 -5.68
CA THR A 170 -19.52 -8.00 -6.15
C THR A 170 -18.20 -8.65 -6.55
N MET A 171 -17.37 -7.96 -7.32
CA MET A 171 -16.01 -8.39 -7.64
C MET A 171 -15.14 -8.56 -6.40
N ARG A 172 -15.16 -7.62 -5.44
CA ARG A 172 -14.40 -7.75 -4.18
C ARG A 172 -14.78 -9.01 -3.41
N ARG A 173 -16.08 -9.35 -3.35
CA ARG A 173 -16.54 -10.62 -2.77
C ARG A 173 -16.02 -11.85 -3.53
N GLN A 174 -15.98 -11.78 -4.86
CA GLN A 174 -15.37 -12.84 -5.67
C GLN A 174 -13.86 -12.96 -5.42
N ALA A 175 -13.15 -11.85 -5.23
CA ALA A 175 -11.75 -11.85 -4.87
C ALA A 175 -11.51 -12.59 -3.56
N LEU A 176 -12.32 -12.31 -2.54
CA LEU A 176 -12.25 -12.99 -1.24
C LEU A 176 -12.38 -14.52 -1.35
N ILE A 177 -13.26 -15.00 -2.23
CA ILE A 177 -13.46 -16.44 -2.46
C ILE A 177 -12.23 -17.07 -3.14
N HIS A 178 -11.72 -16.45 -4.19
CA HIS A 178 -10.64 -17.01 -5.01
C HIS A 178 -9.23 -16.80 -4.42
N ARG A 179 -9.08 -15.94 -3.41
CA ARG A 179 -7.80 -15.66 -2.77
C ARG A 179 -7.17 -16.92 -2.15
N GLY A 180 -7.98 -17.78 -1.52
CA GLY A 180 -7.51 -19.06 -0.99
C GLY A 180 -6.96 -19.99 -2.07
N LEU A 181 -7.66 -20.09 -3.20
CA LEU A 181 -7.23 -20.86 -4.37
C LEU A 181 -5.91 -20.32 -4.94
N LEU A 182 -5.78 -18.99 -5.05
CA LEU A 182 -4.55 -18.35 -5.53
C LEU A 182 -3.34 -18.75 -4.68
N VAL A 183 -3.46 -18.65 -3.34
CA VAL A 183 -2.39 -19.02 -2.40
C VAL A 183 -2.06 -20.51 -2.48
N GLN A 184 -3.09 -21.36 -2.52
CA GLN A 184 -2.93 -22.81 -2.60
C GLN A 184 -2.19 -23.23 -3.88
N LEU A 185 -2.61 -22.71 -5.04
CA LEU A 185 -1.96 -23.03 -6.32
C LEU A 185 -0.51 -22.54 -6.36
N ALA A 186 -0.23 -21.34 -5.85
CA ALA A 186 1.13 -20.82 -5.77
C ALA A 186 2.04 -21.71 -4.90
N GLU A 187 1.50 -22.26 -3.81
CA GLU A 187 2.19 -23.22 -2.96
C GLU A 187 2.43 -24.56 -3.65
N THR A 188 1.39 -25.15 -4.26
CA THR A 188 1.50 -26.43 -5.00
C THR A 188 2.51 -26.34 -6.14
N LEU A 189 2.61 -25.18 -6.79
CA LEU A 189 3.56 -24.92 -7.87
C LEU A 189 4.96 -24.52 -7.39
N GLY A 190 5.19 -24.49 -6.07
CA GLY A 190 6.51 -24.24 -5.47
C GLY A 190 7.01 -22.80 -5.58
N LEU A 191 6.13 -21.80 -5.75
CA LEU A 191 6.56 -20.41 -5.96
C LEU A 191 7.19 -19.77 -4.72
N PHE A 192 7.00 -20.35 -3.54
CA PHE A 192 7.53 -19.84 -2.27
C PHE A 192 8.78 -20.57 -1.79
N THR A 193 9.19 -21.67 -2.44
CA THR A 193 10.19 -22.60 -1.90
C THR A 193 11.62 -22.24 -2.30
N ALA A 194 12.56 -22.80 -1.53
CA ALA A 194 13.99 -22.75 -1.80
C ALA A 194 14.42 -23.64 -2.99
N GLU A 195 13.54 -24.42 -3.62
CA GLU A 195 13.93 -25.37 -4.68
C GLU A 195 14.31 -24.65 -5.99
N THR A 196 13.81 -23.42 -6.18
CA THR A 196 14.34 -22.51 -7.20
C THR A 196 15.85 -22.24 -6.99
N ARG A 197 16.40 -22.53 -5.81
CA ARG A 197 17.82 -22.32 -5.51
C ARG A 197 18.76 -23.39 -6.06
N GLN A 198 18.30 -24.63 -6.27
CA GLN A 198 19.17 -25.79 -6.54
C GLN A 198 19.30 -26.13 -8.03
N ALA A 199 18.36 -25.70 -8.88
CA ALA A 199 18.34 -26.04 -10.31
C ALA A 199 19.53 -25.47 -11.11
N HIS A 200 20.28 -24.49 -10.57
CA HIS A 200 21.39 -23.83 -11.27
C HIS A 200 22.78 -24.10 -10.68
N ASP A 201 22.89 -24.59 -9.43
CA ASP A 201 24.19 -24.80 -8.77
C ASP A 201 24.82 -26.18 -9.10
N GLY A 202 24.15 -27.03 -9.89
CA GLY A 202 24.49 -28.47 -9.98
C GLY A 202 24.34 -29.16 -11.34
N SER A 203 24.34 -28.46 -12.49
CA SER A 203 24.50 -29.16 -13.76
C SER A 203 25.96 -29.18 -14.22
N ASP A 204 26.68 -30.24 -13.85
CA ASP A 204 27.77 -30.82 -14.63
C ASP A 204 27.21 -31.36 -15.97
N ALA A 205 26.64 -30.47 -16.79
CA ALA A 205 26.14 -30.78 -18.12
C ALA A 205 26.99 -30.01 -19.13
N ALA A 206 27.99 -30.71 -19.65
CA ALA A 206 28.71 -30.34 -20.85
C ALA A 206 27.75 -29.81 -21.93
N GLU A 207 28.12 -28.69 -22.55
CA GLU A 207 27.56 -28.18 -23.82
C GLU A 207 26.10 -27.63 -23.83
N ASN A 208 25.56 -27.11 -22.72
CA ASN A 208 24.29 -26.36 -22.79
C ASN A 208 24.47 -24.93 -23.34
N ASN A 209 23.85 -24.65 -24.48
CA ASN A 209 23.76 -23.33 -25.14
C ASN A 209 23.38 -22.23 -24.13
N ALA A 210 24.15 -21.13 -24.08
CA ALA A 210 23.91 -19.98 -23.19
C ALA A 210 22.47 -19.43 -23.32
N HIS A 211 21.90 -19.49 -24.51
CA HIS A 211 20.50 -19.12 -24.75
C HIS A 211 19.51 -19.95 -23.92
N SER A 212 19.70 -21.27 -23.85
CA SER A 212 18.83 -22.17 -23.10
C SER A 212 18.92 -21.92 -21.58
N GLN A 213 20.13 -21.65 -21.08
CA GLN A 213 20.36 -21.30 -19.68
C GLN A 213 19.67 -19.98 -19.32
N TRP A 214 19.77 -18.97 -20.18
CA TRP A 214 19.11 -17.69 -19.99
C TRP A 214 17.59 -17.83 -19.99
N GLN A 215 17.01 -18.56 -20.95
CA GLN A 215 15.57 -18.83 -21.01
C GLN A 215 15.07 -19.54 -19.74
N GLN A 216 15.81 -20.56 -19.27
CA GLN A 216 15.50 -21.26 -18.04
C GLN A 216 15.56 -20.33 -16.82
N TRP A 217 16.59 -19.48 -16.74
CA TRP A 217 16.72 -18.50 -15.66
C TRP A 217 15.55 -17.51 -15.66
N ILE A 218 15.15 -16.99 -16.83
CA ILE A 218 14.01 -16.07 -16.97
C ILE A 218 12.70 -16.74 -16.52
N LEU A 219 12.50 -18.03 -16.85
CA LEU A 219 11.34 -18.78 -16.38
C LEU A 219 11.31 -18.86 -14.84
N LEU A 220 12.44 -19.17 -14.21
CA LEU A 220 12.54 -19.26 -12.75
C LEU A 220 12.41 -17.88 -12.07
N GLU A 221 12.99 -16.83 -12.66
CA GLU A 221 12.82 -15.45 -12.19
C GLU A 221 11.36 -14.98 -12.34
N THR A 222 10.65 -15.38 -13.40
CA THR A 222 9.22 -15.12 -13.60
C THR A 222 8.40 -15.76 -12.48
N LYS A 223 8.68 -17.03 -12.14
CA LYS A 223 8.01 -17.73 -11.02
C LYS A 223 8.28 -17.04 -9.69
N ARG A 224 9.53 -16.63 -9.43
CA ARG A 224 9.90 -15.89 -8.20
C ARG A 224 9.17 -14.56 -8.10
N ARG A 225 9.17 -13.76 -9.17
CA ARG A 225 8.46 -12.47 -9.21
C ARG A 225 6.96 -12.64 -9.01
N LEU A 226 6.35 -13.67 -9.61
CA LEU A 226 4.94 -13.99 -9.41
C LEU A 226 4.65 -14.39 -7.96
N GLY A 227 5.44 -15.28 -7.36
CA GLY A 227 5.28 -15.72 -5.97
C GLY A 227 5.38 -14.57 -4.98
N TYR A 228 6.40 -13.73 -5.13
CA TYR A 228 6.56 -12.52 -4.32
C TYR A 228 5.44 -11.50 -4.54
N SER A 229 4.91 -11.39 -5.76
CA SER A 229 3.78 -10.49 -6.05
C SER A 229 2.47 -10.97 -5.44
N ILE A 230 2.23 -12.28 -5.42
CA ILE A 230 1.08 -12.90 -4.72
C ILE A 230 1.19 -12.64 -3.21
N TRP A 231 2.37 -12.86 -2.64
CA TRP A 231 2.64 -12.58 -1.23
C TRP A 231 2.48 -11.09 -0.87
N MET A 232 3.03 -10.21 -1.70
CA MET A 232 2.89 -8.76 -1.53
C MET A 232 1.43 -8.34 -1.58
N LEU A 233 0.68 -8.78 -2.61
CA LEU A 233 -0.75 -8.47 -2.75
C LEU A 233 -1.56 -8.91 -1.52
N ASP A 234 -1.28 -10.11 -0.99
CA ASP A 234 -1.93 -10.63 0.22
C ASP A 234 -1.77 -9.69 1.42
N LEU A 235 -0.58 -9.07 1.56
CA LEU A 235 -0.28 -8.10 2.60
C LEU A 235 -0.89 -6.72 2.30
N MET A 236 -0.87 -6.28 1.03
CA MET A 236 -1.49 -5.02 0.60
C MET A 236 -2.98 -5.01 0.88
N VAL A 237 -3.66 -6.12 0.62
CA VAL A 237 -5.09 -6.28 0.90
C VAL A 237 -5.40 -6.09 2.38
N PHE A 238 -4.48 -6.49 3.28
CA PHE A 238 -4.65 -6.27 4.71
C PHE A 238 -4.60 -4.80 5.08
N TYR A 239 -3.54 -4.06 4.71
CA TYR A 239 -3.43 -2.66 5.12
C TYR A 239 -4.29 -1.69 4.28
N HIS A 240 -4.77 -2.09 3.11
CA HIS A 240 -5.71 -1.28 2.31
C HIS A 240 -7.18 -1.51 2.66
N PHE A 241 -7.56 -2.73 3.04
CA PHE A 241 -8.98 -3.10 3.18
C PHE A 241 -9.34 -3.74 4.53
N ASP A 242 -8.39 -3.81 5.47
CA ASP A 242 -8.56 -4.48 6.79
C ASP A 242 -8.99 -5.96 6.65
N ILE A 243 -8.56 -6.64 5.58
CA ILE A 243 -8.82 -8.06 5.34
C ILE A 243 -7.59 -8.87 5.80
N PRO A 244 -7.70 -9.73 6.84
CA PRO A 244 -6.55 -10.46 7.37
C PRO A 244 -5.75 -11.23 6.31
N PRO A 245 -4.41 -11.23 6.37
CA PRO A 245 -3.57 -11.93 5.40
C PRO A 245 -3.72 -13.45 5.55
N LEU A 246 -3.82 -14.15 4.41
CA LEU A 246 -3.84 -15.63 4.41
C LEU A 246 -2.44 -16.20 4.68
N MET A 247 -1.40 -15.48 4.26
CA MET A 247 0.00 -15.86 4.45
C MET A 247 0.62 -15.18 5.68
N SER A 248 -0.17 -14.96 6.74
CA SER A 248 0.28 -14.29 7.96
C SER A 248 1.50 -14.97 8.60
N HIS A 249 1.62 -16.29 8.55
CA HIS A 249 2.75 -17.03 9.15
C HIS A 249 3.81 -17.47 8.13
N ARG A 250 3.68 -17.05 6.87
CA ARG A 250 4.54 -17.50 5.78
C ARG A 250 5.28 -16.32 5.18
N VAL A 251 6.61 -16.42 5.20
CA VAL A 251 7.49 -15.54 4.43
C VAL A 251 8.12 -16.39 3.31
N PRO A 252 8.07 -15.95 2.04
CA PRO A 252 8.69 -16.70 0.94
C PRO A 252 10.17 -16.96 1.21
N GLU A 253 10.61 -18.19 0.98
CA GLU A 253 12.00 -18.59 1.15
C GLU A 253 12.81 -18.47 -0.15
N ALA A 254 12.16 -18.23 -1.29
CA ALA A 254 12.86 -17.98 -2.55
C ALA A 254 13.83 -16.78 -2.44
N ASP A 255 14.90 -16.75 -3.23
CA ASP A 255 15.79 -15.58 -3.28
C ASP A 255 15.03 -14.35 -3.79
N LEU A 256 15.32 -13.17 -3.24
CA LEU A 256 14.71 -11.93 -3.73
C LEU A 256 15.00 -11.73 -5.24
N PRO A 257 14.03 -11.23 -6.03
CA PRO A 257 14.19 -10.99 -7.47
C PRO A 257 15.38 -10.10 -7.79
N HIS A 258 16.00 -10.29 -8.96
CA HIS A 258 17.18 -9.53 -9.38
C HIS A 258 16.89 -8.67 -10.61
N ASP A 259 16.67 -7.37 -10.42
CA ASP A 259 16.25 -6.46 -11.51
C ASP A 259 17.32 -6.27 -12.60
N GLY A 260 18.61 -6.24 -12.24
CA GLY A 260 19.69 -6.10 -13.23
C GLY A 260 19.73 -7.26 -14.23
N LEU A 261 19.84 -8.51 -13.74
CA LEU A 261 19.75 -9.71 -14.56
C LEU A 261 18.40 -9.84 -15.31
N TRP A 262 17.30 -9.41 -14.71
CA TRP A 262 15.97 -9.44 -15.33
C TRP A 262 15.82 -8.46 -16.49
N THR A 263 16.60 -7.39 -16.54
CA THR A 263 16.52 -6.37 -17.58
C THR A 263 17.59 -6.53 -18.65
N ALA A 264 18.42 -7.58 -18.56
CA ALA A 264 19.45 -7.87 -19.55
C ALA A 264 18.82 -8.02 -20.95
N PRO A 265 19.35 -7.31 -21.97
CA PRO A 265 18.71 -7.22 -23.29
C PRO A 265 18.96 -8.44 -24.18
N ASN A 266 19.94 -9.28 -23.84
CA ASN A 266 20.27 -10.50 -24.59
C ASN A 266 21.02 -11.50 -23.69
N GLU A 267 21.13 -12.74 -24.18
CA GLU A 267 21.83 -13.85 -23.51
C GLU A 267 23.30 -13.56 -23.17
N HIS A 268 24.00 -12.79 -24.00
CA HIS A 268 25.43 -12.51 -23.82
C HIS A 268 25.66 -11.55 -22.65
N GLU A 269 24.93 -10.43 -22.63
CA GLU A 269 24.96 -9.48 -21.51
C GLU A 269 24.45 -10.10 -20.22
N TRP A 270 23.40 -10.94 -20.31
CA TRP A 270 22.93 -11.70 -19.15
C TRP A 270 24.03 -12.59 -18.58
N LEU A 271 24.75 -13.34 -19.40
CA LEU A 271 25.80 -14.26 -18.94
C LEU A 271 26.95 -13.49 -18.27
N GLU A 272 27.42 -12.39 -18.87
CA GLU A 272 28.47 -11.55 -18.27
C GLU A 272 28.04 -10.98 -16.91
N LEU A 273 26.80 -10.51 -16.80
CA LEU A 273 26.25 -10.01 -15.55
C LEU A 273 26.09 -11.15 -14.54
N PHE A 274 25.59 -12.30 -14.96
CA PHE A 274 25.32 -13.46 -14.11
C PHE A 274 26.60 -13.98 -13.43
N GLU A 275 27.70 -14.09 -14.17
CA GLU A 275 29.00 -14.55 -13.63
C GLU A 275 29.59 -13.62 -12.56
N ARG A 276 29.26 -12.32 -12.62
CA ARG A 276 29.80 -11.30 -11.69
C ARG A 276 28.85 -10.99 -10.53
N THR A 277 27.59 -11.37 -10.67
CA THR A 277 26.53 -11.01 -9.74
C THR A 277 26.42 -12.04 -8.63
N ARG A 278 26.49 -11.60 -7.37
CA ARG A 278 26.16 -12.46 -6.25
C ARG A 278 24.65 -12.61 -6.12
N ARG A 279 24.20 -13.83 -5.85
CA ARG A 279 22.79 -14.14 -5.58
C ARG A 279 22.21 -13.22 -4.50
N ASN A 280 20.94 -12.85 -4.69
CA ASN A 280 20.19 -12.11 -3.70
C ASN A 280 19.87 -13.00 -2.49
N PRO A 281 19.83 -12.42 -1.27
CA PRO A 281 19.37 -13.17 -0.11
C PRO A 281 17.87 -13.48 -0.21
N PRO A 282 17.41 -14.59 0.40
CA PRO A 282 16.00 -14.79 0.70
C PRO A 282 15.42 -13.66 1.55
N LEU A 283 14.12 -13.39 1.42
CA LEU A 283 13.46 -12.31 2.16
C LEU A 283 13.65 -12.41 3.69
N PRO A 284 13.52 -13.57 4.36
CA PRO A 284 13.77 -13.67 5.81
C PRO A 284 15.19 -13.22 6.21
N ASN A 285 16.19 -13.54 5.39
CA ASN A 285 17.58 -13.15 5.63
C ASN A 285 17.79 -11.64 5.40
N ALA A 286 17.13 -11.08 4.40
CA ALA A 286 17.16 -9.64 4.14
C ALA A 286 16.49 -8.85 5.27
N ILE A 287 15.33 -9.29 5.76
CA ILE A 287 14.63 -8.72 6.93
C ILE A 287 15.55 -8.75 8.15
N LYS A 288 16.14 -9.91 8.46
CA LYS A 288 17.08 -10.04 9.58
C LYS A 288 18.29 -9.11 9.42
N SER A 289 18.84 -8.99 8.22
CA SER A 289 20.00 -8.12 7.93
C SER A 289 19.66 -6.64 8.13
N ILE A 290 18.51 -6.17 7.64
CA ILE A 290 18.14 -4.77 7.76
C ILE A 290 17.81 -4.41 9.21
N PHE A 291 17.07 -5.25 9.94
CA PHE A 291 16.75 -4.99 11.36
C PHE A 291 17.99 -5.02 12.26
N LEU A 292 18.87 -6.02 12.11
CA LEU A 292 19.99 -6.20 13.03
C LEU A 292 21.24 -5.39 12.65
N ARG A 293 21.43 -5.08 11.37
CA ARG A 293 22.69 -4.51 10.86
C ARG A 293 22.51 -3.24 10.05
N LYS A 294 21.26 -2.82 9.78
CA LYS A 294 20.96 -1.69 8.88
C LYS A 294 21.66 -1.85 7.53
N LYS A 295 21.63 -3.08 6.99
CA LYS A 295 22.30 -3.43 5.73
C LYS A 295 21.35 -4.04 4.73
N VAL A 296 21.29 -3.41 3.57
CA VAL A 296 20.61 -3.88 2.36
C VAL A 296 21.66 -4.22 1.31
N LYS A 297 21.43 -5.26 0.50
CA LYS A 297 22.31 -5.60 -0.62
C LYS A 297 22.29 -4.44 -1.65
N PRO A 298 23.44 -3.83 -2.01
CA PRO A 298 23.48 -2.61 -2.82
C PRO A 298 22.79 -2.71 -4.19
N ASP A 299 22.90 -3.88 -4.82
CA ASP A 299 22.40 -4.20 -6.16
C ASP A 299 21.03 -4.92 -6.16
N LEU A 300 20.27 -4.87 -5.05
CA LEU A 300 18.99 -5.60 -4.91
C LEU A 300 17.88 -5.22 -5.92
N GLY A 301 18.02 -4.11 -6.65
CA GLY A 301 16.95 -3.56 -7.49
C GLY A 301 15.82 -2.86 -6.72
N GLU A 302 14.92 -2.21 -7.46
CA GLU A 302 13.74 -1.53 -6.90
C GLU A 302 12.70 -2.54 -6.40
N PHE A 303 12.40 -3.57 -7.19
CA PHE A 303 11.36 -4.53 -6.83
C PHE A 303 11.73 -5.31 -5.56
N GLY A 304 12.99 -5.74 -5.46
CA GLY A 304 13.50 -6.39 -4.24
C GLY A 304 13.45 -5.50 -3.00
N ARG A 305 13.60 -4.17 -3.14
CA ARG A 305 13.47 -3.21 -2.04
C ARG A 305 12.02 -2.97 -1.63
N ILE A 306 11.10 -2.90 -2.58
CA ILE A 306 9.66 -2.84 -2.30
C ILE A 306 9.23 -4.11 -1.55
N LEU A 307 9.71 -5.28 -1.96
CA LEU A 307 9.44 -6.55 -1.25
C LEU A 307 10.05 -6.57 0.15
N LEU A 308 11.27 -6.05 0.33
CA LEU A 308 11.89 -5.91 1.64
C LEU A 308 11.11 -4.96 2.56
N LEU A 309 10.58 -3.86 2.02
CA LEU A 309 9.69 -2.94 2.73
C LEU A 309 8.41 -3.64 3.20
N HIS A 310 7.78 -4.44 2.33
CA HIS A 310 6.64 -5.27 2.73
C HIS A 310 7.05 -6.33 3.77
N GLY A 311 8.29 -6.82 3.74
CA GLY A 311 8.87 -7.67 4.78
C GLY A 311 8.92 -6.99 6.15
N ILE A 312 9.25 -5.70 6.19
CA ILE A 312 9.24 -4.88 7.40
C ILE A 312 7.80 -4.75 7.94
N TYR A 313 6.82 -4.52 7.07
CA TYR A 313 5.41 -4.45 7.48
C TYR A 313 4.96 -5.78 8.09
N HIS A 314 5.27 -6.88 7.41
CA HIS A 314 4.92 -8.22 7.85
C HIS A 314 5.48 -8.51 9.25
N GLU A 315 6.76 -8.19 9.50
CA GLU A 315 7.37 -8.37 10.82
C GLU A 315 6.64 -7.56 11.89
N ILE A 316 6.37 -6.28 11.64
CA ILE A 316 5.69 -5.41 12.61
C ILE A 316 4.25 -5.85 12.85
N PHE A 317 3.53 -6.34 11.85
CA PHE A 317 2.19 -6.88 12.03
C PHE A 317 2.19 -8.15 12.89
N GLN A 318 3.20 -9.01 12.77
CA GLN A 318 3.34 -10.19 13.62
C GLN A 318 3.65 -9.82 15.07
N VAL A 319 4.57 -8.87 15.27
CA VAL A 319 4.91 -8.36 16.60
C VAL A 319 3.67 -7.71 17.24
N LYS A 320 2.93 -6.89 16.49
CA LYS A 320 1.65 -6.28 16.92
C LYS A 320 0.66 -7.36 17.34
N ALA A 321 0.42 -8.35 16.47
CA ALA A 321 -0.52 -9.44 16.72
C ALA A 321 -0.11 -10.32 17.91
N TYR A 322 1.19 -10.46 18.19
CA TYR A 322 1.68 -11.15 19.38
C TYR A 322 1.33 -10.39 20.66
N PHE A 323 1.69 -9.10 20.74
CA PHE A 323 1.43 -8.29 21.94
C PHE A 323 -0.04 -7.99 22.20
N GLN A 324 -0.90 -8.08 21.19
CA GLN A 324 -2.36 -7.95 21.36
C GLN A 324 -3.02 -9.21 21.95
N ARG A 325 -2.29 -10.33 22.10
CA ARG A 325 -2.87 -11.55 22.68
C ARG A 325 -2.92 -11.43 24.20
N PRO A 326 -4.03 -11.83 24.86
CA PRO A 326 -4.13 -11.81 26.33
C PRO A 326 -3.03 -12.62 27.04
N LEU A 327 -2.47 -13.63 26.36
CA LEU A 327 -1.43 -14.51 26.89
C LEU A 327 0.00 -14.05 26.55
N SER A 328 0.21 -12.89 25.92
CA SER A 328 1.55 -12.44 25.49
C SER A 328 2.53 -12.32 26.66
N ASN A 329 2.02 -11.90 27.83
CA ASN A 329 2.81 -11.67 29.04
C ASN A 329 2.65 -12.81 30.06
N TRP A 330 1.86 -13.85 29.74
CA TRP A 330 1.62 -14.97 30.64
C TRP A 330 2.72 -16.02 30.51
N ILE A 331 3.31 -16.40 31.64
CA ILE A 331 4.30 -17.48 31.71
C ILE A 331 3.58 -18.73 32.23
N PRO A 332 3.51 -19.83 31.46
CA PRO A 332 2.86 -21.06 31.91
C PRO A 332 3.52 -21.60 33.18
N THR A 333 2.78 -21.62 34.29
CA THR A 333 3.19 -22.22 35.57
C THR A 333 2.22 -23.33 35.96
N ALA A 334 2.75 -24.42 36.55
CA ALA A 334 1.99 -25.59 36.96
C ALA A 334 1.12 -25.37 38.22
N GLN A 335 0.93 -24.13 38.66
CA GLN A 335 0.10 -23.81 39.81
C GLN A 335 -1.37 -23.90 39.40
N GLN A 336 -2.15 -24.74 40.10
CA GLN A 336 -3.60 -24.77 39.96
C GLN A 336 -4.14 -23.36 40.18
N GLU A 337 -4.96 -22.86 39.25
CA GLU A 337 -5.77 -21.67 39.52
C GLU A 337 -6.47 -21.87 40.87
N PRO A 338 -6.42 -20.90 41.79
CA PRO A 338 -7.22 -21.00 43.00
C PRO A 338 -8.67 -21.12 42.57
N SER A 339 -9.27 -22.26 42.89
CA SER A 339 -10.66 -22.60 42.60
C SER A 339 -11.55 -21.41 42.91
N VAL A 340 -12.33 -20.99 41.91
CA VAL A 340 -13.39 -19.97 42.02
C VAL A 340 -14.48 -20.51 42.95
N SER A 341 -14.24 -20.42 44.25
CA SER A 341 -15.20 -20.70 45.30
C SER A 341 -14.93 -19.75 46.45
N ASN A 342 -15.86 -18.81 46.63
CA ASN A 342 -15.97 -17.76 47.65
C ASN A 342 -15.38 -16.39 47.27
N LEU A 343 -16.19 -15.57 46.60
CA LEU A 343 -16.16 -14.10 46.71
C LEU A 343 -17.56 -13.53 46.48
N ALA A 344 -18.45 -13.79 47.44
CA ALA A 344 -19.55 -12.89 47.74
C ALA A 344 -19.11 -12.05 48.94
N SER A 345 -18.49 -10.88 48.68
CA SER A 345 -18.50 -9.65 49.50
C SER A 345 -17.33 -8.72 49.14
N SER A 346 -17.67 -7.45 48.88
CA SER A 346 -16.80 -6.26 48.76
C SER A 346 -16.09 -6.01 47.40
N PRO A 347 -16.41 -4.91 46.69
CA PRO A 347 -15.80 -4.53 45.40
C PRO A 347 -14.61 -3.59 45.62
N SER A 348 -13.51 -4.10 46.18
CA SER A 348 -12.29 -3.29 46.34
C SER A 348 -11.04 -4.16 46.40
N SER A 349 -10.77 -4.88 45.31
CA SER A 349 -9.44 -5.35 44.91
C SER A 349 -9.62 -6.26 43.71
N SER A 350 -9.85 -5.68 42.54
CA SER A 350 -9.66 -6.37 41.28
C SER A 350 -8.17 -6.68 41.14
N SER A 351 -7.77 -7.88 41.56
CA SER A 351 -6.66 -8.59 40.92
C SER A 351 -7.12 -9.03 39.53
N GLU A 352 -7.55 -8.06 38.72
CA GLU A 352 -7.77 -8.21 37.29
C GLU A 352 -6.40 -8.21 36.62
N LEU A 353 -6.24 -9.08 35.63
CA LEU A 353 -5.05 -9.24 34.81
C LEU A 353 -4.40 -7.89 34.50
N VAL A 354 -3.17 -7.69 35.00
CA VAL A 354 -2.34 -6.47 34.96
C VAL A 354 -1.91 -6.05 33.52
N GLY A 355 -2.72 -6.30 32.50
CA GLY A 355 -2.35 -6.01 31.11
C GLY A 355 -3.50 -5.83 30.12
N ALA A 356 -4.76 -5.86 30.54
CA ALA A 356 -5.89 -5.74 29.60
C ALA A 356 -6.15 -4.32 29.09
N ASP A 357 -5.64 -3.28 29.78
CA ASP A 357 -5.90 -1.86 29.46
C ASP A 357 -4.63 -1.08 29.03
N GLN A 358 -3.50 -1.78 28.85
CA GLN A 358 -2.26 -1.13 28.42
C GLN A 358 -2.32 -0.81 26.91
N TRP A 359 -2.19 0.47 26.56
CA TRP A 359 -2.15 0.88 25.16
C TRP A 359 -0.89 0.33 24.49
N LEU A 360 -1.05 -0.33 23.34
CA LEU A 360 0.06 -1.08 22.72
C LEU A 360 1.27 -0.19 22.39
N SER A 361 1.02 1.04 21.95
CA SER A 361 2.09 2.01 21.61
C SER A 361 2.90 2.45 22.84
N GLU A 362 2.34 2.34 24.05
CA GLU A 362 3.03 2.59 25.33
C GLU A 362 3.82 1.35 25.82
N THR A 363 3.61 0.17 25.22
CA THR A 363 4.43 -1.00 25.52
C THR A 363 5.84 -0.78 24.98
N ALA A 364 6.81 -0.52 25.88
CA ALA A 364 8.19 -0.16 25.55
C ALA A 364 8.83 -1.09 24.49
N THR A 365 8.61 -2.40 24.61
CA THR A 365 9.12 -3.37 23.63
C THR A 365 8.52 -3.18 22.24
N PHE A 366 7.21 -2.95 22.15
CA PHE A 366 6.55 -2.68 20.86
C PHE A 366 6.99 -1.35 20.27
N ALA A 367 7.11 -0.30 21.08
CA ALA A 367 7.63 1.00 20.65
C ALA A 367 9.05 0.88 20.06
N ALA A 368 9.93 0.09 20.70
CA ALA A 368 11.27 -0.19 20.20
C ALA A 368 11.25 -0.91 18.84
N TRP A 369 10.37 -1.91 18.65
CA TRP A 369 10.19 -2.57 17.35
C TRP A 369 9.72 -1.60 16.26
N ARG A 370 8.76 -0.74 16.58
CA ARG A 370 8.23 0.27 15.65
C ARG A 370 9.30 1.29 15.25
N ASN A 371 10.14 1.74 16.19
CA ASN A 371 11.28 2.60 15.91
C ASN A 371 12.32 1.88 15.03
N ALA A 372 12.68 0.64 15.37
CA ALA A 372 13.62 -0.15 14.59
C ALA A 372 13.13 -0.37 13.14
N ALA A 373 11.82 -0.53 12.94
CA ALA A 373 11.23 -0.60 11.60
C ALA A 373 11.35 0.72 10.84
N LEU A 374 11.10 1.86 11.48
CA LEU A 374 11.28 3.17 10.83
C LEU A 374 12.73 3.39 10.40
N ASP A 375 13.70 3.05 11.25
CA ASP A 375 15.12 3.09 10.87
C ASP A 375 15.40 2.22 9.63
N CYS A 376 14.77 1.03 9.56
CA CYS A 376 14.89 0.16 8.38
C CYS A 376 14.28 0.81 7.13
N VAL A 377 13.18 1.57 7.27
CA VAL A 377 12.63 2.30 6.13
C VAL A 377 13.52 3.49 5.75
N ASP A 378 14.15 4.17 6.71
CA ASP A 378 15.11 5.25 6.45
C ASP A 378 16.32 4.74 5.66
N GLU A 379 16.84 3.55 5.97
CA GLU A 379 17.88 2.90 5.16
C GLU A 379 17.45 2.65 3.71
N LEU A 380 16.21 2.22 3.48
CA LEU A 380 15.67 2.05 2.14
C LEU A 380 15.47 3.40 1.42
N HIS A 381 15.05 4.41 2.18
CA HIS A 381 14.81 5.75 1.68
C HIS A 381 16.11 6.47 1.31
N TRP A 382 17.18 6.27 2.07
CA TRP A 382 18.51 6.81 1.79
C TRP A 382 19.01 6.35 0.41
N TRP A 383 18.87 5.06 0.12
CA TRP A 383 19.20 4.53 -1.20
C TRP A 383 18.36 5.18 -2.31
N ALA A 384 17.04 5.30 -2.08
CA ALA A 384 16.12 5.86 -3.07
C ALA A 384 16.42 7.35 -3.36
N ASN A 385 16.78 8.13 -2.34
CA ASN A 385 17.26 9.51 -2.50
C ASN A 385 18.52 9.58 -3.37
N GLY A 386 19.43 8.62 -3.23
CA GLY A 386 20.60 8.49 -4.11
C GLY A 386 20.21 8.28 -5.58
N VAL A 387 19.17 7.49 -5.85
CA VAL A 387 18.63 7.28 -7.21
C VAL A 387 17.98 8.56 -7.74
N ILE A 388 17.17 9.25 -6.94
CA ILE A 388 16.54 10.53 -7.32
C ILE A 388 17.62 11.56 -7.70
N ALA A 389 18.70 11.65 -6.92
CA ALA A 389 19.80 12.57 -7.19
C ALA A 389 20.45 12.30 -8.54
N LEU A 390 20.63 11.02 -8.90
CA LEU A 390 21.14 10.62 -10.22
C LEU A 390 20.12 10.89 -11.35
N GLN A 391 18.82 10.89 -11.05
CA GLN A 391 17.73 11.13 -12.00
C GLN A 391 17.24 12.59 -12.02
N SER A 392 18.09 13.54 -11.60
CA SER A 392 17.80 14.98 -11.63
C SER A 392 16.49 15.37 -10.92
N GLY A 393 16.17 14.70 -9.81
CA GLY A 393 14.97 15.00 -9.02
C GLY A 393 13.71 14.25 -9.44
N THR A 394 13.80 13.32 -10.40
CA THR A 394 12.67 12.47 -10.79
C THR A 394 12.47 11.36 -9.77
N GLU A 395 11.27 11.27 -9.19
CA GLU A 395 10.96 10.21 -8.21
C GLU A 395 10.49 8.93 -8.92
N HIS A 396 11.14 7.81 -8.58
CA HIS A 396 10.79 6.49 -9.06
C HIS A 396 9.72 5.84 -8.16
N PRO A 397 8.99 4.78 -8.60
CA PRO A 397 7.80 4.27 -7.91
C PRO A 397 8.03 3.80 -6.47
N THR A 398 9.26 3.39 -6.11
CA THR A 398 9.59 2.98 -4.74
C THR A 398 9.36 4.12 -3.73
N ILE A 399 9.50 5.38 -4.14
CA ILE A 399 9.31 6.57 -3.30
C ILE A 399 7.89 6.66 -2.76
N HIS A 400 6.89 6.34 -3.58
CA HIS A 400 5.50 6.23 -3.14
C HIS A 400 5.37 5.29 -1.95
N HIS A 401 5.88 4.07 -2.07
CA HIS A 401 5.80 3.04 -1.03
C HIS A 401 6.53 3.46 0.23
N LEU A 402 7.69 4.12 0.10
CA LEU A 402 8.47 4.62 1.22
C LEU A 402 7.74 5.73 1.99
N HIS A 403 7.09 6.68 1.32
CA HIS A 403 6.29 7.67 2.06
C HIS A 403 5.03 7.04 2.64
N PHE A 404 4.33 6.20 1.87
CA PHE A 404 3.11 5.54 2.35
C PHE A 404 3.36 4.57 3.52
N SER A 405 4.59 4.07 3.69
CA SER A 405 4.97 3.19 4.80
C SER A 405 4.69 3.78 6.18
N ARG A 406 4.78 5.12 6.33
CA ARG A 406 4.51 5.78 7.62
C ARG A 406 3.03 5.72 7.95
N VAL A 407 2.17 5.73 6.93
CA VAL A 407 0.74 5.49 7.11
C VAL A 407 0.51 4.05 7.57
N VAL A 408 1.10 3.09 6.87
CA VAL A 408 0.95 1.65 7.17
C VAL A 408 1.44 1.28 8.58
N LEU A 409 2.55 1.87 9.03
CA LEU A 409 3.20 1.50 10.30
C LEU A 409 2.71 2.29 11.52
N LEU A 410 2.24 3.53 11.33
CA LEU A 410 2.02 4.47 12.43
C LEU A 410 0.56 4.85 12.65
N VAL A 411 -0.30 4.71 11.62
CA VAL A 411 -1.63 5.30 11.65
C VAL A 411 -2.70 4.26 12.00
N PRO A 412 -3.62 4.54 12.94
CA PRO A 412 -4.77 3.70 13.22
C PRO A 412 -5.86 3.89 12.14
N VAL A 413 -5.56 3.51 10.89
CA VAL A 413 -6.43 3.77 9.72
C VAL A 413 -7.81 3.12 9.88
N LYS A 414 -7.86 1.92 10.46
CA LYS A 414 -9.11 1.21 10.73
C LYS A 414 -10.02 2.02 11.66
N GLU A 415 -9.47 2.52 12.74
CA GLU A 415 -10.19 3.32 13.73
C GLU A 415 -10.64 4.65 13.11
N ILE A 416 -9.78 5.32 12.33
CA ILE A 416 -10.14 6.53 11.58
C ILE A 416 -11.31 6.25 10.62
N LEU A 417 -11.30 5.11 9.93
CA LEU A 417 -12.38 4.70 9.03
C LEU A 417 -13.70 4.48 9.78
N ILE A 418 -13.69 3.80 10.93
CA ILE A 418 -14.89 3.61 11.77
C ILE A 418 -15.52 4.96 12.12
N LEU A 419 -14.70 5.94 12.51
CA LEU A 419 -15.16 7.29 12.85
C LEU A 419 -15.74 8.01 11.63
N LEU A 420 -15.03 7.97 10.50
CA LEU A 420 -15.47 8.58 9.25
C LEU A 420 -16.84 8.04 8.81
N LEU A 421 -17.01 6.73 8.85
CA LEU A 421 -18.25 6.08 8.42
C LEU A 421 -19.41 6.34 9.38
N SER A 422 -19.11 6.46 10.68
CA SER A 422 -20.09 6.87 11.70
C SER A 422 -20.62 8.28 11.42
N ILE A 423 -19.75 9.24 11.11
CA ILE A 423 -20.16 10.62 10.86
C ILE A 423 -20.87 10.81 9.51
N THR A 424 -20.53 10.02 8.49
CA THR A 424 -21.20 10.06 7.17
C THR A 424 -22.50 9.28 7.13
N LYS A 425 -22.79 8.48 8.18
CA LYS A 425 -23.90 7.51 8.23
C LYS A 425 -23.85 6.51 7.06
N ASP A 426 -22.66 6.26 6.54
CA ASP A 426 -22.41 5.42 5.37
C ASP A 426 -21.93 4.04 5.82
N ALA A 427 -22.72 3.42 6.69
CA ALA A 427 -22.35 2.21 7.39
C ALA A 427 -22.23 0.97 6.47
N GLY A 428 -22.89 0.97 5.29
CA GLY A 428 -22.85 -0.13 4.33
C GLY A 428 -22.93 -1.54 4.98
N ASP A 429 -22.12 -2.47 4.48
CA ASP A 429 -21.95 -3.82 5.03
C ASP A 429 -21.18 -3.87 6.38
N ILE A 430 -20.59 -2.74 6.79
CA ILE A 430 -19.78 -2.60 8.03
C ILE A 430 -20.55 -1.89 9.15
N SER A 431 -21.88 -1.86 9.07
CA SER A 431 -22.75 -1.27 10.09
C SER A 431 -22.51 -1.80 11.50
N HIS A 432 -22.18 -3.09 11.62
CA HIS A 432 -21.79 -3.71 12.89
C HIS A 432 -20.53 -3.09 13.51
N GLN A 433 -19.61 -2.58 12.70
CA GLN A 433 -18.39 -1.92 13.17
C GLN A 433 -18.66 -0.48 13.64
N THR A 434 -19.72 0.17 13.15
CA THR A 434 -20.09 1.55 13.53
C THR A 434 -21.02 1.65 14.76
N ASN A 435 -21.10 0.58 15.57
CA ASN A 435 -21.89 0.63 16.81
C ASN A 435 -21.27 1.62 17.83
N PRO A 436 -22.07 2.17 18.78
CA PRO A 436 -21.59 3.22 19.68
C PRO A 436 -20.34 2.84 20.51
N ALA A 437 -20.22 1.58 20.93
CA ALA A 437 -19.07 1.14 21.71
C ALA A 437 -17.79 1.11 20.87
N ASN A 438 -17.87 0.58 19.64
CA ASN A 438 -16.75 0.56 18.72
C ASN A 438 -16.33 1.97 18.28
N VAL A 439 -17.28 2.86 18.04
CA VAL A 439 -17.02 4.27 17.68
C VAL A 439 -16.28 4.97 18.83
N TYR A 440 -16.74 4.78 20.07
CA TYR A 440 -16.06 5.32 21.24
C TYR A 440 -14.61 4.79 21.36
N MET A 441 -14.39 3.48 21.20
CA MET A 441 -13.05 2.89 21.27
C MET A 441 -12.13 3.38 20.14
N ALA A 442 -12.67 3.50 18.93
CA ALA A 442 -11.95 4.05 17.79
C ALA A 442 -11.55 5.51 18.04
N GLU A 443 -12.43 6.32 18.62
CA GLU A 443 -12.14 7.71 18.96
C GLU A 443 -11.03 7.82 20.01
N GLN A 444 -11.08 6.98 21.06
CA GLN A 444 -10.01 6.93 22.06
C GLN A 444 -8.66 6.58 21.44
N GLU A 445 -8.61 5.60 20.52
CA GLU A 445 -7.37 5.22 19.84
C GLU A 445 -6.81 6.37 18.99
N VAL A 446 -7.67 7.07 18.22
CA VAL A 446 -7.23 8.19 17.37
C VAL A 446 -6.77 9.38 18.21
N ILE A 447 -7.44 9.68 19.34
CA ILE A 447 -7.01 10.72 20.29
C ILE A 447 -5.63 10.38 20.88
N ARG A 448 -5.41 9.13 21.31
CA ARG A 448 -4.11 8.69 21.84
C ARG A 448 -3.02 8.82 20.79
N TRP A 449 -3.28 8.37 19.57
CA TRP A 449 -2.35 8.54 18.44
C TRP A 449 -2.03 10.03 18.18
N ALA A 450 -3.04 10.88 18.07
CA ALA A 450 -2.85 12.28 17.72
C ALA A 450 -2.13 13.10 18.81
N HIS A 451 -2.44 12.85 20.09
CA HIS A 451 -1.97 13.68 21.21
C HIS A 451 -0.87 13.06 22.06
N ARG A 452 -0.87 11.75 22.26
CA ARG A 452 0.13 11.07 23.11
C ARG A 452 1.33 10.58 22.30
N ASP A 453 1.08 10.08 21.08
CA ASP A 453 2.13 9.63 20.15
C ASP A 453 2.38 10.69 19.06
N GLU A 454 2.42 11.94 19.51
CA GLU A 454 2.33 13.12 18.64
C GLU A 454 3.48 13.23 17.63
N SER A 455 4.68 12.75 17.98
CA SER A 455 5.82 12.74 17.06
C SER A 455 5.59 11.77 15.90
N LYS A 456 5.01 10.59 16.17
CA LYS A 456 4.64 9.62 15.13
C LYS A 456 3.45 10.07 14.31
N ALA A 457 2.49 10.77 14.93
CA ALA A 457 1.38 11.39 14.20
C ALA A 457 1.89 12.48 13.23
N ARG A 458 2.80 13.36 13.67
CA ARG A 458 3.46 14.36 12.80
C ARG A 458 4.30 13.72 11.70
N LEU A 459 5.06 12.67 12.02
CA LEU A 459 5.81 11.91 11.03
C LEU A 459 4.88 11.29 9.97
N ALA A 460 3.74 10.72 10.36
CA ALA A 460 2.76 10.23 9.40
C ALA A 460 2.17 11.38 8.56
N ALA A 461 1.84 12.52 9.18
CA ALA A 461 1.26 13.67 8.49
C ALA A 461 2.19 14.25 7.41
N ILE A 462 3.49 14.44 7.70
CA ILE A 462 4.43 14.93 6.68
C ILE A 462 4.57 13.96 5.53
N HIS A 463 4.66 12.65 5.80
CA HIS A 463 4.75 11.64 4.75
C HIS A 463 3.46 11.51 3.93
N CYS A 464 2.28 11.83 4.49
CA CYS A 464 1.05 11.97 3.69
C CYS A 464 1.15 13.14 2.70
N GLY A 465 1.74 14.26 3.13
CA GLY A 465 2.06 15.38 2.24
C GLY A 465 3.03 14.98 1.13
N CYS A 466 4.06 14.19 1.44
CA CYS A 466 4.98 13.64 0.44
C CYS A 466 4.27 12.69 -0.55
N VAL A 467 3.33 11.85 -0.10
CA VAL A 467 2.50 11.03 -1.01
C VAL A 467 1.70 11.92 -1.98
N PHE A 468 1.10 13.01 -1.50
CA PHE A 468 0.41 13.98 -2.36
C PHE A 468 1.36 14.69 -3.33
N TRP A 469 2.59 15.00 -2.90
CA TRP A 469 3.62 15.57 -3.77
C TRP A 469 3.99 14.61 -4.91
N HIS A 470 4.30 13.35 -4.55
CA HIS A 470 4.70 12.29 -5.48
C HIS A 470 3.60 12.05 -6.53
N LEU A 471 2.38 11.76 -6.08
CA LEU A 471 1.30 11.35 -6.98
C LEU A 471 0.85 12.46 -7.94
N ARG A 472 0.95 13.73 -7.56
CA ARG A 472 0.64 14.84 -8.49
C ARG A 472 1.63 14.98 -9.64
N ARG A 473 2.82 14.36 -9.55
CA ARG A 473 3.94 14.58 -10.50
C ARG A 473 4.40 13.31 -11.19
N PHE A 474 4.43 12.21 -10.45
CA PHE A 474 5.10 10.97 -10.82
C PHE A 474 4.17 9.76 -10.76
N SER A 475 2.86 9.97 -10.57
CA SER A 475 1.86 8.90 -10.61
C SER A 475 1.95 8.12 -11.92
N ASN A 476 1.96 6.79 -11.80
CA ASN A 476 1.90 5.88 -12.95
C ASN A 476 0.48 5.31 -13.14
N MET A 477 -0.49 5.76 -12.33
CA MET A 477 -1.83 5.18 -12.22
C MET A 477 -1.78 3.72 -11.75
N ALA A 478 -0.82 3.39 -10.88
CA ALA A 478 -0.71 2.04 -10.35
C ALA A 478 -1.92 1.70 -9.48
N PHE A 479 -2.29 0.41 -9.45
CA PHE A 479 -3.53 -0.07 -8.82
C PHE A 479 -3.68 0.30 -7.34
N TYR A 480 -2.56 0.51 -6.63
CA TYR A 480 -2.55 0.85 -5.21
C TYR A 480 -2.67 2.36 -4.92
N GLU A 481 -2.46 3.24 -5.90
CA GLU A 481 -2.37 4.68 -5.67
C GLU A 481 -3.69 5.26 -5.14
N THR A 482 -4.83 4.82 -5.67
CA THR A 482 -6.18 5.23 -5.21
C THR A 482 -6.35 5.01 -3.71
N GLN A 483 -5.96 3.82 -3.21
CA GLN A 483 -6.04 3.49 -1.79
C GLN A 483 -5.06 4.32 -0.95
N SER A 484 -3.85 4.54 -1.47
CA SER A 484 -2.87 5.36 -0.79
C SER A 484 -3.32 6.82 -0.64
N VAL A 485 -3.94 7.41 -1.66
CA VAL A 485 -4.53 8.76 -1.57
C VAL A 485 -5.65 8.80 -0.54
N PHE A 486 -6.56 7.81 -0.59
CA PHE A 486 -7.66 7.73 0.35
C PHE A 486 -7.14 7.68 1.79
N HIS A 487 -6.24 6.76 2.10
CA HIS A 487 -5.67 6.62 3.45
C HIS A 487 -4.83 7.82 3.89
N ALA A 488 -4.03 8.42 3.00
CA ALA A 488 -3.29 9.65 3.31
C ALA A 488 -4.24 10.83 3.61
N THR A 489 -5.35 10.94 2.87
CA THR A 489 -6.39 11.95 3.09
C THR A 489 -7.04 11.78 4.45
N LEU A 490 -7.41 10.54 4.81
CA LEU A 490 -8.02 10.25 6.11
C LEU A 490 -7.05 10.52 7.27
N THR A 491 -5.78 10.16 7.09
CA THR A 491 -4.72 10.42 8.08
C THR A 491 -4.59 11.92 8.35
N LEU A 492 -4.47 12.73 7.30
CA LEU A 492 -4.35 14.19 7.42
C LEU A 492 -5.62 14.81 7.99
N TRP A 493 -6.80 14.34 7.57
CA TRP A 493 -8.09 14.81 8.09
C TRP A 493 -8.21 14.56 9.59
N ALA A 494 -7.95 13.32 10.04
CA ALA A 494 -8.03 12.94 11.44
C ALA A 494 -7.02 13.73 12.28
N TYR A 495 -5.76 13.81 11.84
CA TYR A 495 -4.72 14.58 12.52
C TYR A 495 -5.13 16.06 12.67
N SER A 496 -5.56 16.70 11.57
CA SER A 496 -6.02 18.09 11.58
C SER A 496 -7.23 18.30 12.50
N TYR A 497 -8.19 17.37 12.49
CA TYR A 497 -9.43 17.47 13.28
C TYR A 497 -9.17 17.37 14.78
N TYR A 498 -8.32 16.45 15.23
CA TYR A 498 -8.06 16.25 16.66
C TYR A 498 -7.10 17.30 17.24
N ILE A 499 -6.10 17.75 16.47
CA ILE A 499 -5.21 18.83 16.90
C ILE A 499 -5.90 20.20 16.94
N SER A 500 -6.81 20.50 16.01
CA SER A 500 -7.53 21.79 15.98
C SER A 500 -8.55 21.96 17.12
N GLN A 501 -9.00 20.86 17.74
CA GLN A 501 -9.92 20.93 18.88
C GLN A 501 -9.25 21.32 20.19
N THR A 502 -7.95 21.05 20.34
CA THR A 502 -7.18 21.40 21.54
C THR A 502 -6.85 22.89 21.62
N THR A 503 -7.00 23.61 20.51
CA THR A 503 -6.77 25.07 20.42
C THR A 503 -8.02 25.90 20.77
N MET A 504 -9.14 25.26 21.11
CA MET A 504 -10.34 25.95 21.61
C MET A 504 -10.16 26.28 23.11
N PRO A 505 -10.37 27.53 23.55
CA PRO A 505 -10.44 27.84 24.97
C PRO A 505 -11.57 27.01 25.60
N ARG A 506 -11.23 26.19 26.59
CA ARG A 506 -12.24 25.53 27.42
C ARG A 506 -13.11 26.64 28.04
N PRO A 507 -14.46 26.57 28.00
CA PRO A 507 -15.28 27.53 28.72
C PRO A 507 -14.86 27.51 30.19
N GLU A 508 -14.50 28.66 30.75
CA GLU A 508 -14.22 28.81 32.18
C GLU A 508 -15.43 28.26 32.95
N GLU A 509 -15.24 27.16 33.67
CA GLU A 509 -16.22 26.74 34.66
C GLU A 509 -16.26 27.82 35.76
N PRO A 510 -17.44 28.39 36.08
CA PRO A 510 -17.50 29.44 37.08
C PRO A 510 -17.20 28.87 38.47
N GLY A 511 -16.00 29.18 38.97
CA GLY A 511 -15.70 29.22 40.40
C GLY A 511 -15.31 27.90 41.04
N GLN A 512 -14.01 27.62 41.04
CA GLN A 512 -13.35 27.01 42.19
C GLN A 512 -12.05 27.76 42.47
N MET A 513 -12.05 28.51 43.58
CA MET A 513 -10.84 29.05 44.19
C MET A 513 -9.99 27.86 44.65
N SER A 514 -8.79 27.72 44.11
CA SER A 514 -7.75 26.87 44.68
C SER A 514 -6.83 27.74 45.52
N GLU A 515 -6.99 27.66 46.84
CA GLU A 515 -5.94 27.95 47.80
C GLU A 515 -5.05 26.70 47.93
N ASP A 516 -3.76 26.95 48.13
CA ASP A 516 -2.70 26.08 48.66
C ASP A 516 -1.96 25.13 47.71
N GLU A 517 -0.86 25.68 47.15
CA GLU A 517 0.37 24.94 46.84
C GLU A 517 1.13 24.66 48.15
N GLU A 518 1.26 23.40 48.56
CA GLU A 518 2.40 22.97 49.37
C GLU A 518 2.90 21.57 48.96
N ASP A 519 4.23 21.52 48.81
CA ASP A 519 5.12 20.42 48.49
C ASP A 519 4.76 19.06 49.10
N CYS A 520 4.82 17.99 48.29
CA CYS A 520 5.26 16.67 48.73
C CYS A 520 5.91 15.90 47.57
N GLN A 521 7.24 15.95 47.53
CA GLN A 521 8.10 15.07 46.74
C GLN A 521 8.08 13.63 47.29
N GLY A 522 8.03 12.65 46.37
CA GLY A 522 8.68 11.35 46.56
C GLY A 522 7.81 10.11 46.35
N ALA A 523 7.87 9.51 45.14
CA ALA A 523 8.15 8.07 44.94
C ALA A 523 8.12 7.66 43.45
N SER A 524 9.30 7.63 42.82
CA SER A 524 9.79 6.64 41.84
C SER A 524 8.79 6.01 40.85
N ALA A 525 8.72 6.59 39.64
CA ALA A 525 8.53 5.85 38.40
C ALA A 525 9.64 6.27 37.42
N ALA A 526 10.48 5.31 37.03
CA ALA A 526 11.56 5.50 36.08
C ALA A 526 11.00 5.84 34.70
N SER A 527 10.80 7.13 34.47
CA SER A 527 10.78 7.71 33.13
C SER A 527 12.23 8.06 32.81
N LEU A 528 12.69 7.57 31.66
CA LEU A 528 13.83 8.18 31.00
C LEU A 528 13.36 9.59 30.65
N GLU A 529 13.74 10.56 31.47
CA GLU A 529 13.72 11.96 31.11
C GLU A 529 14.57 12.07 29.84
N GLU A 530 13.91 12.15 28.67
CA GLU A 530 14.51 12.85 27.55
C GLU A 530 14.68 14.28 28.06
N GLU A 531 15.91 14.62 28.45
CA GLU A 531 16.31 15.99 28.72
C GLU A 531 15.72 16.85 27.61
N ASP A 532 14.84 17.77 28.01
CA ASP A 532 14.32 18.90 27.24
C ASP A 532 15.50 19.85 27.00
N ASN A 533 16.50 19.33 26.28
CA ASN A 533 17.59 20.06 25.71
C ASN A 533 16.99 20.72 24.47
N ASP A 534 16.27 21.81 24.69
CA ASP A 534 16.33 22.99 23.81
C ASP A 534 17.81 23.39 23.73
N LEU A 535 18.59 22.58 23.01
CA LEU A 535 19.85 23.01 22.45
C LEU A 535 19.44 24.01 21.38
N ASP A 536 19.23 25.25 21.81
CA ASP A 536 19.51 26.44 21.04
C ASP A 536 20.96 26.29 20.54
N ILE A 537 21.14 25.55 19.46
CA ILE A 537 22.39 25.48 18.71
C ILE A 537 22.55 26.88 18.11
N ASP A 538 23.30 27.72 18.81
CA ASP A 538 23.96 28.94 18.36
C ASP A 538 23.20 29.74 17.28
N GLY A 539 22.16 30.49 17.69
CA GLY A 539 21.73 31.70 16.95
C GLY A 539 20.99 31.50 15.62
N ILE A 540 20.47 30.31 15.32
CA ILE A 540 19.59 30.06 14.17
C ILE A 540 18.14 30.12 14.65
N GLU A 541 17.34 31.06 14.14
CA GLU A 541 15.90 31.11 14.43
C GLU A 541 15.21 29.83 13.92
N ASN A 542 14.49 29.15 14.81
CA ASN A 542 13.71 27.97 14.44
C ASN A 542 12.66 28.30 13.36
N PRO A 543 12.46 27.42 12.35
CA PRO A 543 11.53 27.69 11.26
C PRO A 543 10.08 27.76 11.77
N GLY A 544 9.42 28.90 11.55
CA GLY A 544 8.03 29.11 11.99
C GLY A 544 6.97 28.41 11.12
N PHE A 545 7.35 27.80 9.99
CA PHE A 545 6.43 27.04 9.14
C PHE A 545 7.11 25.95 8.30
N ILE A 546 6.32 24.95 7.90
CA ILE A 546 6.71 23.86 6.98
C ILE A 546 5.62 23.63 5.92
N TRP A 547 6.03 23.26 4.70
CA TRP A 547 5.11 22.79 3.67
C TRP A 547 5.18 21.28 3.56
N LEU A 548 4.17 20.57 4.05
CA LEU A 548 4.18 19.10 4.11
C LEU A 548 4.18 18.47 2.71
N ASP A 549 3.60 19.16 1.73
CA ASP A 549 3.48 18.69 0.36
C ASP A 549 4.55 19.29 -0.58
N ARG A 550 5.74 19.57 -0.04
CA ARG A 550 6.92 20.08 -0.77
C ARG A 550 8.19 19.37 -0.28
N PRO A 551 9.28 19.36 -1.05
CA PRO A 551 10.59 18.95 -0.55
C PRO A 551 11.01 19.84 0.62
N ASN A 552 11.38 19.23 1.74
CA ASN A 552 11.93 19.89 2.92
C ASN A 552 13.29 19.25 3.23
N ASP A 553 14.20 20.01 3.83
CA ASP A 553 15.45 19.46 4.36
C ASP A 553 15.20 18.64 5.64
N ASP A 554 16.15 17.75 5.96
CA ASP A 554 16.01 16.81 7.08
C ASP A 554 15.91 17.52 8.44
N GLU A 555 16.55 18.69 8.61
CA GLU A 555 16.51 19.45 9.86
C GLU A 555 15.12 20.03 10.11
N MET A 556 14.49 20.61 9.08
CA MET A 556 13.13 21.12 9.13
C MET A 556 12.12 20.01 9.39
N VAL A 557 12.29 18.84 8.77
CA VAL A 557 11.46 17.65 9.00
C VAL A 557 11.60 17.18 10.45
N GLN A 558 12.83 17.06 10.96
CA GLN A 558 13.08 16.65 12.34
C GLN A 558 12.49 17.64 13.35
N TYR A 559 12.63 18.94 13.10
CA TYR A 559 12.04 19.97 13.94
C TYR A 559 10.50 19.88 13.94
N PHE A 560 9.88 19.71 12.78
CA PHE A 560 8.43 19.49 12.70
C PHE A 560 7.99 18.25 13.47
N VAL A 561 8.70 17.12 13.32
CA VAL A 561 8.35 15.87 14.02
C VAL A 561 8.48 16.02 15.53
N ARG A 562 9.52 16.71 16.04
CA ARG A 562 9.72 16.93 17.48
C ARG A 562 8.77 17.98 18.05
N SER A 563 8.66 19.13 17.39
CA SER A 563 8.11 20.36 17.98
C SER A 563 7.01 21.02 17.15
N GLY A 564 6.50 20.38 16.09
CA GLY A 564 5.49 20.91 15.16
C GLY A 564 4.08 21.05 15.73
N ARG A 565 3.93 21.82 16.82
CA ARG A 565 2.65 22.23 17.40
C ARG A 565 2.27 23.62 16.85
N PRO A 566 0.98 23.99 16.81
CA PRO A 566 0.54 25.29 16.25
C PRO A 566 1.25 26.52 16.83
N VAL A 567 1.69 26.44 18.09
CA VAL A 567 2.42 27.52 18.79
C VAL A 567 3.85 27.69 18.27
N ASN A 568 4.48 26.60 17.84
CA ASN A 568 5.90 26.56 17.49
C ASN A 568 6.13 26.63 15.99
N MET A 569 5.34 25.90 15.21
CA MET A 569 5.51 25.79 13.76
C MET A 569 4.17 25.52 13.08
N LYS A 570 3.82 26.34 12.09
CA LYS A 570 2.63 26.13 11.25
C LYS A 570 2.92 25.12 10.14
N ALA A 571 2.00 24.21 9.88
CA ALA A 571 2.14 23.23 8.80
C ALA A 571 1.15 23.52 7.69
N TYR A 572 1.64 23.59 6.45
CA TYR A 572 0.85 23.96 5.28
C TYR A 572 0.78 22.84 4.26
N ILE A 573 -0.37 22.74 3.58
CA ILE A 573 -0.54 21.93 2.37
C ILE A 573 -1.07 22.83 1.24
N SER A 574 -0.47 22.70 0.05
CA SER A 574 -0.87 23.49 -1.13
C SER A 574 -2.34 23.27 -1.47
N GLY A 575 -3.14 24.34 -1.49
CA GLY A 575 -4.58 24.26 -1.76
C GLY A 575 -5.45 23.90 -0.55
N VAL A 576 -4.85 23.72 0.63
CA VAL A 576 -5.52 23.59 1.94
C VAL A 576 -5.22 24.82 2.82
N GLY A 577 -3.94 25.22 2.91
CA GLY A 577 -3.47 26.23 3.86
C GLY A 577 -2.95 25.60 5.15
N ASP A 578 -3.02 26.34 6.26
CA ASP A 578 -2.57 25.90 7.59
C ASP A 578 -3.46 24.75 8.09
N ILE A 579 -2.89 23.56 8.31
CA ILE A 579 -3.63 22.35 8.67
C ILE A 579 -4.20 22.40 10.10
N TYR A 580 -3.82 23.38 10.91
CA TYR A 580 -4.32 23.53 12.28
C TYR A 580 -5.59 24.40 12.38
N GLU A 581 -6.01 25.07 11.30
CA GLU A 581 -7.25 25.85 11.32
C GLU A 581 -8.49 24.95 11.48
N THR A 582 -9.52 25.48 12.15
CA THR A 582 -10.81 24.78 12.36
C THR A 582 -11.50 24.33 11.06
N LYS A 583 -11.26 25.05 9.95
CA LYS A 583 -11.83 24.72 8.62
C LYS A 583 -10.95 23.75 7.82
N SER A 584 -9.73 23.48 8.26
CA SER A 584 -8.77 22.66 7.51
C SER A 584 -9.17 21.21 7.34
N PRO A 585 -9.83 20.52 8.29
CA PRO A 585 -10.32 19.16 8.06
C PRO A 585 -11.20 19.05 6.81
N ALA A 586 -12.13 19.99 6.58
CA ALA A 586 -12.95 20.01 5.38
C ALA A 586 -12.14 20.32 4.11
N LYS A 587 -11.19 21.27 4.18
CA LYS A 587 -10.32 21.61 3.05
C LYS A 587 -9.41 20.43 2.66
N ILE A 588 -8.93 19.65 3.63
CA ILE A 588 -8.12 18.44 3.42
C ILE A 588 -8.94 17.38 2.68
N LEU A 589 -10.17 17.09 3.12
CA LEU A 589 -11.06 16.15 2.43
C LEU A 589 -11.29 16.55 0.97
N ARG A 590 -11.57 17.84 0.72
CA ARG A 590 -11.71 18.38 -0.64
C ARG A 590 -10.42 18.27 -1.47
N HIS A 591 -9.26 18.49 -0.85
CA HIS A 591 -7.98 18.39 -1.55
C HIS A 591 -7.65 16.94 -1.90
N GLY A 592 -7.81 16.04 -0.95
CA GLY A 592 -7.67 14.60 -1.16
C GLY A 592 -8.60 14.07 -2.24
N LEU A 593 -9.86 14.52 -2.25
CA LEU A 593 -10.83 14.20 -3.31
C LEU A 593 -10.31 14.58 -4.70
N ARG A 594 -9.74 15.78 -4.88
CA ARG A 594 -9.19 16.22 -6.16
C ARG A 594 -8.01 15.36 -6.63
N ILE A 595 -7.12 14.98 -5.71
CA ILE A 595 -6.01 14.07 -6.03
C ILE A 595 -6.57 12.68 -6.38
N LEU A 596 -7.53 12.19 -5.59
CA LEU A 596 -8.17 10.89 -5.80
C LEU A 596 -8.79 10.83 -7.20
N GLU A 597 -9.57 11.82 -7.59
CA GLU A 597 -10.16 11.90 -8.94
C GLU A 597 -9.10 11.91 -10.06
N SER A 598 -7.93 12.49 -9.81
CA SER A 598 -6.83 12.51 -10.79
C SER A 598 -6.16 11.15 -10.99
N VAL A 599 -6.14 10.28 -9.96
CA VAL A 599 -5.48 8.96 -10.00
C VAL A 599 -6.45 7.77 -10.11
N ALA A 600 -7.74 7.97 -9.78
CA ALA A 600 -8.77 6.94 -9.76
C ALA A 600 -9.23 6.50 -11.15
N PHE A 601 -8.72 7.14 -12.20
CA PHE A 601 -9.13 6.89 -13.58
C PHE A 601 -9.04 5.40 -13.97
N ALA A 602 -7.95 4.73 -13.63
CA ALA A 602 -7.79 3.30 -13.93
C ALA A 602 -8.47 2.40 -12.87
N TRP A 603 -8.18 2.62 -11.59
CA TRP A 603 -8.47 1.68 -10.49
C TRP A 603 -9.34 2.28 -9.38
N GLY A 604 -10.37 3.05 -9.74
CA GLY A 604 -11.26 3.71 -8.77
C GLY A 604 -12.61 4.08 -9.36
N ARG A 605 -13.15 3.21 -10.23
CA ARG A 605 -14.29 3.51 -11.09
C ARG A 605 -15.63 3.51 -10.37
N ASP A 606 -15.79 2.70 -9.32
CA ASP A 606 -17.05 2.63 -8.58
C ASP A 606 -17.33 3.84 -7.70
N ARG A 607 -16.38 4.79 -7.61
CA ARG A 607 -16.54 6.08 -6.91
C ARG A 607 -16.93 6.00 -5.43
N ASP A 608 -17.00 4.81 -4.82
CA ASP A 608 -17.27 4.62 -3.39
C ASP A 608 -16.42 5.56 -2.50
N TYR A 609 -15.10 5.57 -2.72
CA TYR A 609 -14.18 6.40 -1.94
C TYR A 609 -14.38 7.90 -2.20
N VAL A 610 -14.73 8.26 -3.43
CA VAL A 610 -15.10 9.64 -3.80
C VAL A 610 -16.36 10.06 -3.04
N ASP A 611 -17.39 9.23 -3.05
CA ASP A 611 -18.66 9.49 -2.38
C ASP A 611 -18.50 9.60 -0.86
N ILE A 612 -17.70 8.72 -0.26
CA ILE A 612 -17.39 8.75 1.18
C ILE A 612 -16.70 10.08 1.54
N LEU A 613 -15.65 10.48 0.80
CA LEU A 613 -14.95 11.74 1.06
C LEU A 613 -15.84 12.96 0.84
N GLN A 614 -16.68 12.96 -0.19
CA GLN A 614 -17.65 14.03 -0.46
C GLN A 614 -18.72 14.15 0.62
N LYS A 615 -19.21 13.03 1.17
CA LYS A 615 -20.13 13.03 2.32
C LYS A 615 -19.43 13.58 3.55
N ALA A 616 -18.21 13.13 3.85
CA ALA A 616 -17.44 13.58 5.00
C ALA A 616 -17.15 15.09 4.93
N GLU A 617 -16.79 15.60 3.75
CA GLU A 617 -16.56 17.03 3.53
C GLU A 617 -17.81 17.85 3.87
N ARG A 618 -18.97 17.44 3.37
CA ARG A 618 -20.25 18.10 3.66
C ARG A 618 -20.58 18.13 5.14
N VAL A 619 -20.35 17.01 5.85
CA VAL A 619 -20.55 16.94 7.30
C VAL A 619 -19.61 17.90 8.04
N MET A 620 -18.34 17.98 7.63
CA MET A 620 -17.36 18.88 8.26
C MET A 620 -17.68 20.36 8.01
N LEU A 621 -18.13 20.71 6.81
CA LEU A 621 -18.58 22.08 6.51
C LEU A 621 -19.80 22.48 7.36
N GLY A 622 -20.73 21.54 7.60
CA GLY A 622 -21.89 21.77 8.45
C GLY A 622 -21.59 21.86 9.94
N ARG A 623 -20.43 21.36 10.40
CA ARG A 623 -19.94 21.52 11.78
C ARG A 623 -19.18 22.84 12.00
N GLY A 624 -18.72 23.48 10.92
CA GLY A 624 -17.97 24.75 10.96
C GLY A 624 -18.79 25.99 10.60
N ALA A 625 -20.11 25.85 10.43
CA ALA A 625 -21.10 26.92 10.30
C ALA A 625 -21.93 26.97 11.58
#